data_AF-I1C449-F1
#
_entry.id   AF-I1C449-F1
#
_cell.length_a   1.000
_cell.length_b   1.000
_cell.length_c   1.000
_cell.angle_alpha   90.00
_cell.angle_beta   90.00
_cell.angle_gamma   90.00
#
_symmetry.space_group_name_H-M   'P 1'
#
loop_
_entity.id
_entity.type
_entity.pdbx_description
1 polymer ?
#
loop_
_entity_poly.entity_id
_entity_poly.type
_entity_poly.pdbx_seq_one_letter_code
_entity_poly.pdbx_strand_id
1 'polypeptide(L)'
;MSFISRQRVRQRMNSRITAPSSSEQFMPSIEESLQNWLTRDSSSLTPLLDSCRCCNKINCENLQALVYAIKKLEEDARLAAEIGQSLLHKHEKYVTESTEIKSRLENQLFQAQERVLELEQLLIQSDTILDETQLEAEACNQRSNQLINELNTKTKEVEKLRACKLMARQADIREDNLMSALEDVKQELAASRKSELLLESKYKKLKLKYVYIILIIM
;
A
#
# COMPACT_ATOMS: atom_id res chain seq x y z
N MET A 1 -1.67 -18.30 14.42
CA MET A 1 -0.28 -18.49 13.95
C MET A 1 -0.04 -17.42 12.89
N SER A 2 0.89 -16.48 12.90
CA SER A 2 2.08 -16.20 13.71
C SER A 2 2.37 -14.69 13.59
N PHE A 3 2.09 -13.91 14.64
CA PHE A 3 2.30 -12.44 14.68
C PHE A 3 3.25 -12.05 15.81
N ILE A 4 4.38 -12.73 15.95
CA ILE A 4 5.45 -12.33 16.87
C ILE A 4 6.74 -12.87 16.26
N SER A 5 7.62 -12.03 15.70
CA SER A 5 9.08 -12.32 15.58
C SER A 5 9.92 -11.28 14.81
N ARG A 6 9.65 -9.96 14.85
CA ARG A 6 10.62 -8.97 14.31
C ARG A 6 10.79 -7.70 15.15
N GLN A 7 10.89 -7.86 16.46
CA GLN A 7 11.44 -6.83 17.36
C GLN A 7 12.52 -7.46 18.23
N ARG A 8 13.77 -7.48 17.74
CA ARG A 8 14.96 -7.76 18.59
C ARG A 8 16.30 -7.54 17.87
N VAL A 9 16.52 -6.40 17.21
CA VAL A 9 17.90 -5.98 16.82
C VAL A 9 18.08 -4.45 16.92
N ARG A 10 17.59 -3.86 18.01
CA ARG A 10 17.92 -2.47 18.40
C ARG A 10 18.11 -2.42 19.91
N GLN A 11 19.24 -2.93 20.38
CA GLN A 11 19.82 -2.61 21.69
C GLN A 11 21.09 -3.44 21.87
N ARG A 12 22.22 -2.85 21.48
CA ARG A 12 23.56 -3.03 22.06
C ARG A 12 24.56 -2.39 21.11
N MET A 13 24.86 -1.13 21.37
CA MET A 13 26.19 -0.52 21.24
C MET A 13 26.03 0.97 21.55
N ASN A 14 25.75 1.25 22.82
CA ASN A 14 25.96 2.56 23.41
C ASN A 14 26.48 2.33 24.83
N SER A 15 27.73 1.90 24.89
CA SER A 15 28.50 1.85 26.12
C SER A 15 29.70 2.75 25.91
N ARG A 16 29.54 3.99 26.37
CA ARG A 16 30.60 4.93 26.69
C ARG A 16 31.70 4.18 27.43
N ILE A 17 32.91 4.20 26.88
CA ILE A 17 34.12 3.96 27.65
C ILE A 17 34.64 5.34 28.02
N THR A 18 34.32 5.74 29.25
CA THR A 18 35.04 6.76 30.00
C THR A 18 36.46 6.27 30.25
N ALA A 19 37.43 7.07 29.81
CA ALA A 19 38.84 6.89 30.10
C ALA A 19 39.11 7.02 31.62
N PRO A 20 40.01 6.21 32.19
CA PRO A 20 40.83 6.62 33.31
C PRO A 20 42.19 7.11 32.79
N SER A 21 42.51 8.32 33.23
CA SER A 21 43.82 8.94 33.22
C SER A 21 44.90 8.00 33.79
N SER A 22 45.97 7.77 33.03
CA SER A 22 47.24 7.33 33.61
C SER A 22 48.40 7.72 32.71
N SER A 23 49.26 8.56 33.29
CA SER A 23 50.69 8.67 33.01
C SER A 23 51.07 9.32 31.68
N GLU A 24 51.22 10.64 31.76
CA GLU A 24 52.20 11.41 31.01
C GLU A 24 53.59 10.75 31.11
N GLN A 25 53.89 9.84 30.18
CA GLN A 25 55.27 9.62 29.76
C GLN A 25 55.46 10.52 28.55
N PHE A 26 56.12 11.64 28.79
CA PHE A 26 56.59 12.59 27.80
C PHE A 26 57.58 11.87 26.87
N MET A 27 57.04 11.10 25.91
CA MET A 27 57.78 10.73 24.71
C MET A 27 57.89 12.01 23.90
N PRO A 28 59.11 12.49 23.58
CA PRO A 28 59.27 13.61 22.67
C PRO A 28 58.45 13.31 21.43
N SER A 29 57.66 14.28 20.97
CA SER A 29 56.93 14.13 19.71
C SER A 29 57.94 13.73 18.63
N ILE A 30 57.57 12.83 17.71
CA ILE A 30 58.45 12.40 16.62
C ILE A 30 59.00 13.63 15.86
N GLU A 31 58.19 14.68 15.77
CA GLU A 31 58.57 16.02 15.28
C GLU A 31 59.75 16.64 16.06
N GLU A 32 59.72 16.58 17.39
CA GLU A 32 60.66 17.23 18.31
C GLU A 32 62.01 16.48 18.37
N SER A 33 61.99 15.14 18.24
CA SER A 33 63.21 14.34 18.06
C SER A 33 63.83 14.50 16.67
N LEU A 34 63.01 14.62 15.61
CA LEU A 34 63.50 14.87 14.25
C LEU A 34 64.11 16.28 14.12
N GLN A 35 63.47 17.28 14.73
CA GLN A 35 63.98 18.66 14.76
C GLN A 35 65.32 18.74 15.51
N ASN A 36 65.48 18.03 16.63
CA ASN A 36 66.76 17.96 17.37
C ASN A 36 67.88 17.27 16.56
N TRP A 37 67.56 16.30 15.70
CA TRP A 37 68.54 15.69 14.79
C TRP A 37 68.92 16.62 13.63
N LEU A 38 67.94 17.36 13.08
CA LEU A 38 68.15 18.31 11.98
C LEU A 38 68.85 19.61 12.41
N THR A 39 68.67 20.06 13.65
CA THR A 39 69.38 21.24 14.22
C THR A 39 70.77 20.91 14.74
N ARG A 40 71.13 19.63 14.85
CA ARG A 40 72.50 19.21 15.14
C ARG A 40 73.31 19.36 13.85
N ASP A 41 73.74 20.60 13.60
CA ASP A 41 74.57 21.05 12.46
C ASP A 41 75.38 19.93 11.79
N SER A 42 74.88 19.43 10.66
CA SER A 42 75.64 18.64 9.68
C SER A 42 76.78 19.45 9.04
N SER A 43 76.84 20.74 9.35
CA SER A 43 77.78 21.74 8.87
C SER A 43 79.25 21.49 9.28
N SER A 44 79.53 20.55 10.20
CA SER A 44 80.87 20.42 10.81
C SER A 44 81.60 19.08 10.61
N LEU A 45 81.04 18.11 9.89
CA LEU A 45 81.70 16.79 9.71
C LEU A 45 82.54 16.69 8.43
N THR A 46 82.38 17.63 7.50
CA THR A 46 83.13 17.69 6.24
C THR A 46 84.62 18.05 6.37
N PRO A 47 85.12 18.87 7.33
CA PRO A 47 86.55 19.15 7.44
C PRO A 47 87.36 18.04 8.15
N LEU A 48 86.70 17.00 8.68
CA LEU A 48 87.33 16.00 9.56
C LEU A 48 87.95 14.80 8.80
N LEU A 49 87.78 14.72 7.48
CA LEU A 49 88.27 13.61 6.65
C LEU A 49 89.43 13.98 5.69
N ASP A 50 90.01 15.18 5.79
CA ASP A 50 91.08 15.61 4.88
C ASP A 50 92.47 15.00 5.20
N SER A 51 92.63 14.31 6.33
CA SER A 51 93.90 13.63 6.69
C SER A 51 93.65 12.42 7.60
N CYS A 52 94.31 11.28 7.34
CA CYS A 52 94.09 10.09 8.16
C CYS A 52 94.60 10.31 9.58
N ARG A 53 93.76 10.08 10.60
CA ARG A 53 94.22 10.09 12.01
C ARG A 53 95.28 9.03 12.34
N CYS A 54 95.44 8.04 11.47
CA CYS A 54 96.42 6.97 11.60
C CYS A 54 97.84 7.35 11.16
N CYS A 55 97.99 8.24 10.16
CA CYS A 55 99.29 8.53 9.55
C CYS A 55 99.43 9.97 8.99
N ASN A 56 98.42 10.83 9.19
CA ASN A 56 98.29 12.18 8.64
C ASN A 56 98.48 12.30 7.12
N LYS A 57 98.43 11.17 6.38
CA LYS A 57 98.48 11.17 4.93
C LYS A 57 97.07 11.26 4.36
N ILE A 58 96.96 12.01 3.26
CA ILE A 58 95.72 12.21 2.49
C ILE A 58 95.39 10.93 1.70
N ASN A 59 96.41 10.15 1.29
CA ASN A 59 96.28 8.93 0.50
C ASN A 59 96.37 7.65 1.36
N CYS A 60 95.70 7.60 2.50
CA CYS A 60 95.67 6.39 3.33
C CYS A 60 94.53 5.45 2.91
N GLU A 61 94.84 4.16 2.69
CA GLU A 61 93.84 3.14 2.31
C GLU A 61 92.68 3.02 3.31
N ASN A 62 92.95 3.06 4.62
CA ASN A 62 91.91 2.99 5.65
C ASN A 62 91.00 4.24 5.65
N LEU A 63 91.56 5.42 5.39
CA LEU A 63 90.77 6.64 5.25
C LEU A 63 89.89 6.56 3.98
N GLN A 64 90.46 6.06 2.88
CA GLN A 64 89.73 5.88 1.62
C GLN A 64 88.59 4.85 1.75
N ALA A 65 88.83 3.74 2.47
CA ALA A 65 87.80 2.74 2.78
C ALA A 65 86.68 3.32 3.65
N LEU A 66 87.01 4.16 4.64
CA LEU A 66 86.02 4.86 5.47
C LEU A 66 85.20 5.87 4.66
N VAL A 67 85.85 6.70 3.84
CA VAL A 67 85.16 7.64 2.93
C VAL A 67 84.20 6.92 2.00
N TYR A 68 84.65 5.79 1.42
CA TYR A 68 83.80 4.97 0.56
C TYR A 68 82.60 4.38 1.30
N ALA A 69 82.82 3.86 2.52
CA ALA A 69 81.74 3.34 3.34
C ALA A 69 80.73 4.43 3.73
N ILE A 70 81.18 5.64 4.07
CA ILE A 70 80.31 6.78 4.36
C ILE A 70 79.48 7.14 3.13
N LYS A 71 80.11 7.29 1.95
CA LYS A 71 79.39 7.60 0.71
C LYS A 71 78.32 6.55 0.39
N LYS A 72 78.66 5.26 0.54
CA LYS A 72 77.69 4.18 0.35
C LYS A 72 76.53 4.28 1.33
N LEU A 73 76.80 4.56 2.61
CA LEU A 73 75.75 4.73 3.62
C LEU A 73 74.89 5.98 3.35
N GLU A 74 75.46 7.06 2.83
CA GLU A 74 74.71 8.25 2.41
C GLU A 74 73.81 7.95 1.21
N GLU A 75 74.28 7.17 0.24
CA GLU A 75 73.49 6.70 -0.90
C GLU A 75 72.36 5.77 -0.45
N ASP A 76 72.65 4.78 0.42
CA ASP A 76 71.65 3.86 0.97
C ASP A 76 70.61 4.60 1.82
N ALA A 77 71.03 5.58 2.63
CA ALA A 77 70.14 6.42 3.43
C ALA A 77 69.23 7.30 2.55
N ARG A 78 69.78 7.86 1.46
CA ARG A 78 68.99 8.63 0.48
C ARG A 78 67.95 7.73 -0.20
N LEU A 79 68.36 6.55 -0.66
CA LEU A 79 67.45 5.58 -1.28
C LEU A 79 66.34 5.14 -0.31
N ALA A 80 66.68 4.86 0.95
CA ALA A 80 65.69 4.51 1.96
C ALA A 80 64.67 5.64 2.21
N ALA A 81 65.12 6.90 2.22
CA ALA A 81 64.25 8.06 2.34
C ALA A 81 63.32 8.21 1.12
N GLU A 82 63.84 8.03 -0.09
CA GLU A 82 63.04 8.04 -1.33
C GLU A 82 61.97 6.95 -1.34
N ILE A 83 62.33 5.73 -0.92
CA ILE A 83 61.38 4.61 -0.79
C ILE A 83 60.32 4.93 0.28
N GLY A 84 60.74 5.43 1.44
CA GLY A 84 59.84 5.79 2.54
C GLY A 84 58.83 6.86 2.12
N GLN A 85 59.28 7.91 1.43
CA GLN A 85 58.41 8.97 0.92
C GLN A 85 57.42 8.44 -0.14
N SER A 86 57.88 7.58 -1.05
CA SER A 86 57.01 6.94 -2.05
C SER A 86 55.91 6.08 -1.41
N LEU A 87 56.26 5.33 -0.35
CA LEU A 87 55.31 4.51 0.40
C LEU A 87 54.30 5.37 1.18
N LEU A 88 54.75 6.43 1.84
CA LEU A 88 53.87 7.37 2.53
C LEU A 88 52.87 8.01 1.57
N HIS A 89 53.33 8.50 0.42
CA HIS A 89 52.45 9.09 -0.58
C HIS A 89 51.41 8.10 -1.12
N LYS A 90 51.80 6.84 -1.37
CA LYS A 90 50.84 5.77 -1.74
C LYS A 90 49.85 5.48 -0.62
N HIS A 91 50.30 5.44 0.62
CA HIS A 91 49.42 5.22 1.77
C HIS A 91 48.41 6.36 1.94
N GLU A 92 48.85 7.62 1.86
CA GLU A 92 47.96 8.79 1.88
C GLU A 92 46.90 8.70 0.79
N LYS A 93 47.32 8.35 -0.44
CA LYS A 93 46.40 8.14 -1.56
C LYS A 93 45.37 7.04 -1.27
N TYR A 94 45.78 5.90 -0.73
CA TYR A 94 44.84 4.82 -0.39
C TYR A 94 43.89 5.21 0.73
N VAL A 95 44.35 5.98 1.72
CA VAL A 95 43.49 6.49 2.79
C VAL A 95 42.45 7.46 2.24
N THR A 96 42.83 8.39 1.36
CA THR A 96 41.86 9.30 0.72
C THR A 96 40.86 8.52 -0.14
N GLU A 97 41.32 7.59 -0.98
CA GLU A 97 40.42 6.79 -1.82
C GLU A 97 39.47 5.92 -0.96
N SER A 98 39.98 5.30 0.10
CA SER A 98 39.18 4.47 1.00
C SER A 98 38.13 5.28 1.75
N THR A 99 38.48 6.46 2.25
CA THR A 99 37.54 7.35 2.95
C THR A 99 36.46 7.89 2.02
N GLU A 100 36.80 8.26 0.79
CA GLU A 100 35.84 8.68 -0.23
C GLU A 100 34.86 7.55 -0.60
N ILE A 101 35.39 6.34 -0.84
CA ILE A 101 34.55 5.17 -1.15
C ILE A 101 33.61 4.87 0.01
N LYS A 102 34.12 4.89 1.25
CA LYS A 102 33.32 4.64 2.46
C LYS A 102 32.19 5.66 2.58
N SER A 103 32.49 6.95 2.47
CA SER A 103 31.49 8.03 2.51
C SER A 103 30.41 7.85 1.43
N ARG A 104 30.81 7.49 0.20
CA ARG A 104 29.86 7.21 -0.88
C ARG A 104 28.94 6.03 -0.58
N LEU A 105 29.49 4.93 -0.03
CA LEU A 105 28.69 3.76 0.34
C LEU A 105 27.74 4.05 1.50
N GLU A 106 28.17 4.82 2.50
CA GLU A 106 27.33 5.26 3.62
C GLU A 106 26.14 6.11 3.12
N ASN A 107 26.40 7.05 2.20
CA ASN A 107 25.34 7.84 1.57
C ASN A 107 24.35 7.00 0.76
N GLN A 108 24.84 6.03 -0.01
CA GLN A 108 23.98 5.11 -0.78
C GLN A 108 23.12 4.24 0.14
N LEU A 109 23.71 3.74 1.23
CA LEU A 109 23.01 2.94 2.22
C LEU A 109 21.93 3.76 2.95
N PHE A 110 22.23 5.00 3.29
CA PHE A 110 21.26 5.93 3.87
C PHE A 110 20.08 6.17 2.91
N GLN A 111 20.34 6.52 1.65
CA GLN A 111 19.29 6.72 0.65
C GLN A 111 18.46 5.46 0.39
N ALA A 112 19.10 4.29 0.37
CA ALA A 112 18.40 3.02 0.23
C ALA A 112 17.48 2.75 1.43
N GLN A 113 17.92 3.06 2.65
CA GLN A 113 17.11 2.93 3.85
C GLN A 113 15.90 3.87 3.85
N GLU A 114 16.07 5.13 3.45
CA GLU A 114 14.96 6.08 3.30
C GLU A 114 13.93 5.57 2.30
N ARG A 115 14.38 5.13 1.12
CA ARG A 115 13.48 4.56 0.09
C ARG A 115 12.73 3.32 0.56
N VAL A 116 13.38 2.45 1.34
CA VAL A 116 12.72 1.28 1.91
C VAL A 116 11.60 1.72 2.86
N LEU A 117 11.84 2.70 3.72
CA LEU A 117 10.81 3.22 4.63
C LEU A 117 9.65 3.87 3.87
N GLU A 118 9.93 4.65 2.84
CA GLU A 118 8.90 5.23 1.97
C GLU A 118 8.05 4.15 1.29
N LEU A 119 8.69 3.11 0.74
CA LEU A 119 8.00 2.00 0.09
C LEU A 119 7.18 1.18 1.08
N GLU A 120 7.69 0.94 2.30
CA GLU A 120 6.93 0.28 3.36
C GLU A 120 5.69 1.09 3.75
N GLN A 121 5.80 2.41 3.85
CA GLN A 121 4.67 3.29 4.12
C GLN A 121 3.63 3.26 3.00
N LEU A 122 4.08 3.34 1.74
CA LEU A 122 3.19 3.25 0.57
C LEU A 122 2.49 1.89 0.47
N LEU A 123 3.19 0.81 0.83
CA LEU A 123 2.60 -0.53 0.86
C LEU A 123 1.47 -0.60 1.90
N ILE A 124 1.71 -0.11 3.12
CA ILE A 124 0.69 -0.06 4.17
C ILE A 124 -0.52 0.78 3.73
N GLN A 125 -0.29 1.93 3.10
CA GLN A 125 -1.37 2.77 2.58
C GLN A 125 -2.16 2.06 1.48
N SER A 126 -1.47 1.38 0.55
CA SER A 126 -2.11 0.59 -0.49
C SER A 126 -2.97 -0.52 0.09
N ASP A 127 -2.47 -1.26 1.09
CA ASP A 127 -3.23 -2.33 1.76
C ASP A 127 -4.49 -1.77 2.44
N THR A 128 -4.39 -0.62 3.11
CA THR A 128 -5.55 0.02 3.74
C THR A 128 -6.62 0.43 2.73
N ILE A 129 -6.21 0.96 1.57
CA ILE A 129 -7.15 1.33 0.50
C ILE A 129 -7.79 0.08 -0.12
N LEU A 130 -7.03 -1.01 -0.28
CA LEU A 130 -7.57 -2.28 -0.76
C LEU A 130 -8.64 -2.83 0.18
N ASP A 131 -8.39 -2.82 1.49
CA ASP A 131 -9.37 -3.26 2.49
C ASP A 131 -10.64 -2.39 2.47
N GLU A 132 -10.50 -1.06 2.40
CA GLU A 132 -11.63 -0.13 2.32
C GLU A 132 -12.47 -0.37 1.05
N THR A 133 -11.81 -0.44 -0.12
CA THR A 133 -12.49 -0.68 -1.40
C THR A 133 -13.17 -2.04 -1.46
N GLN A 134 -12.59 -3.07 -0.82
CA GLN A 134 -13.23 -4.38 -0.71
C GLN A 134 -14.52 -4.29 0.12
N LEU A 135 -14.49 -3.62 1.27
CA LEU A 135 -15.67 -3.44 2.12
C LEU A 135 -16.77 -2.66 1.39
N GLU A 136 -16.42 -1.61 0.65
CA GLU A 136 -17.37 -0.86 -0.18
C GLU A 136 -17.99 -1.72 -1.28
N ALA A 137 -17.19 -2.55 -1.95
CA ALA A 137 -17.67 -3.47 -2.97
C ALA A 137 -18.65 -4.51 -2.39
N GLU A 138 -18.34 -5.06 -1.22
CA GLU A 138 -19.23 -5.98 -0.50
C GLU A 138 -20.55 -5.31 -0.10
N ALA A 139 -20.50 -4.08 0.43
CA ALA A 139 -21.69 -3.31 0.78
C ALA A 139 -22.56 -2.99 -0.46
N CYS A 140 -21.93 -2.61 -1.57
CA CYS A 140 -22.61 -2.35 -2.84
C CYS A 140 -23.29 -3.63 -3.37
N ASN A 141 -22.61 -4.77 -3.31
CA ASN A 141 -23.15 -6.06 -3.71
C ASN A 141 -24.34 -6.49 -2.84
N GLN A 142 -24.25 -6.31 -1.52
CA GLN A 142 -25.37 -6.57 -0.61
C GLN A 142 -26.59 -5.71 -0.96
N ARG A 143 -26.39 -4.42 -1.22
CA ARG A 143 -27.47 -3.51 -1.65
C ARG A 143 -28.07 -3.91 -2.99
N SER A 144 -27.26 -4.32 -3.95
CA SER A 144 -27.74 -4.84 -5.24
C SER A 144 -28.64 -6.06 -5.06
N ASN A 145 -28.23 -7.02 -4.23
CA ASN A 145 -29.03 -8.20 -3.92
C ASN A 145 -30.36 -7.86 -3.23
N GLN A 146 -30.36 -6.88 -2.32
CA GLN A 146 -31.60 -6.37 -1.70
C GLN A 146 -32.56 -5.80 -2.76
N LEU A 147 -32.06 -4.94 -3.65
CA LEU A 147 -32.86 -4.35 -4.72
C LEU A 147 -33.40 -5.40 -5.70
N ILE A 148 -32.61 -6.44 -6.02
CA ILE A 148 -33.07 -7.57 -6.85
C ILE A 148 -34.25 -8.29 -6.17
N ASN A 149 -34.16 -8.53 -4.85
CA ASN A 149 -35.25 -9.19 -4.10
C ASN A 149 -36.51 -8.33 -4.03
N GLU A 150 -36.37 -7.03 -3.80
CA GLU A 150 -37.49 -6.08 -3.84
C GLU A 150 -38.14 -6.06 -5.23
N LEU A 151 -37.34 -5.97 -6.29
CA LEU A 151 -37.82 -5.98 -7.67
C LEU A 151 -38.58 -7.27 -8.00
N ASN A 152 -38.06 -8.42 -7.57
CA ASN A 152 -38.72 -9.71 -7.74
C ASN A 152 -40.06 -9.76 -6.99
N THR A 153 -40.11 -9.19 -5.79
CA THR A 153 -41.35 -9.11 -4.99
C THR A 153 -42.38 -8.21 -5.67
N LYS A 154 -41.96 -7.04 -6.15
CA LYS A 154 -42.85 -6.11 -6.86
C LYS A 154 -43.32 -6.65 -8.21
N THR A 155 -42.46 -7.37 -8.92
CA THR A 155 -42.86 -8.07 -10.15
C THR A 155 -43.98 -9.08 -9.88
N LYS A 156 -43.87 -9.90 -8.82
CA LYS A 156 -44.92 -10.84 -8.41
C LYS A 156 -46.21 -10.14 -7.99
N GLU A 157 -46.13 -9.00 -7.28
CA GLU A 157 -47.31 -8.20 -6.94
C GLU A 157 -48.03 -7.69 -8.20
N VAL A 158 -47.28 -7.17 -9.17
CA VAL A 158 -47.82 -6.70 -10.45
C VAL A 158 -48.51 -7.84 -11.22
N GLU A 159 -47.92 -9.03 -11.25
CA GLU A 159 -48.53 -10.21 -11.88
C GLU A 159 -49.86 -10.60 -11.23
N LYS A 160 -49.95 -10.58 -9.89
CA LYS A 160 -51.20 -10.81 -9.17
C LYS A 160 -52.25 -9.77 -9.52
N LEU A 161 -51.87 -8.48 -9.54
CA LEU A 161 -52.79 -7.40 -9.92
C LEU A 161 -53.29 -7.53 -11.36
N ARG A 162 -52.44 -7.98 -12.29
CA ARG A 162 -52.86 -8.27 -13.67
C ARG A 162 -53.92 -9.37 -13.71
N ALA A 163 -53.76 -10.44 -12.93
CA ALA A 163 -54.77 -11.50 -12.82
C ALA A 163 -56.09 -10.98 -12.23
N CYS A 164 -56.03 -10.21 -11.14
CA CYS A 164 -57.22 -9.60 -10.54
C CYS A 164 -57.95 -8.66 -11.53
N LYS A 165 -57.22 -7.86 -12.30
CA LYS A 165 -57.79 -6.97 -13.33
C LYS A 165 -58.56 -7.74 -14.40
N LEU A 166 -58.07 -8.92 -14.80
CA LEU A 166 -58.77 -9.78 -15.76
C LEU A 166 -60.06 -10.35 -15.16
N MET A 167 -60.01 -10.82 -13.91
CA MET A 167 -61.19 -11.34 -13.21
C MET A 167 -62.26 -10.27 -12.99
N ALA A 168 -61.85 -9.04 -12.64
CA ALA A 168 -62.77 -7.90 -12.50
C ALA A 168 -63.50 -7.62 -13.82
N ARG A 169 -62.77 -7.52 -14.94
CA ARG A 169 -63.39 -7.35 -16.27
C ARG A 169 -64.37 -8.47 -16.62
N GLN A 170 -64.07 -9.72 -16.25
CA GLN A 170 -64.97 -10.85 -16.47
C GLN A 170 -66.21 -10.77 -15.56
N ALA A 171 -66.09 -10.22 -14.35
CA ALA A 171 -67.23 -9.95 -13.48
C ALA A 171 -68.12 -8.86 -14.07
N ASP A 172 -67.54 -7.75 -14.55
CA ASP A 172 -68.29 -6.65 -15.19
C ASP A 172 -69.12 -7.15 -16.38
N ILE A 173 -68.53 -7.95 -17.27
CA ILE A 173 -69.25 -8.55 -18.41
C ILE A 173 -70.41 -9.45 -17.95
N ARG A 174 -70.21 -10.21 -16.87
CA ARG A 174 -71.29 -11.06 -16.32
C ARG A 174 -72.40 -10.24 -15.71
N GLU A 175 -72.08 -9.15 -15.03
CA GLU A 175 -73.06 -8.21 -14.48
C GLU A 175 -73.89 -7.59 -15.61
N ASP A 176 -73.26 -7.07 -16.66
CA ASP A 176 -73.95 -6.51 -17.83
C ASP A 176 -74.94 -7.51 -18.46
N ASN A 177 -74.50 -8.77 -18.63
CA ASN A 177 -75.36 -9.83 -19.16
C ASN A 177 -76.55 -10.14 -18.24
N LEU A 178 -76.33 -10.21 -16.93
CA LEU A 178 -77.39 -10.45 -15.95
C LEU A 178 -78.37 -9.28 -15.88
N MET A 179 -77.88 -8.04 -16.00
CA MET A 179 -78.70 -6.84 -16.05
C MET A 179 -79.60 -6.83 -17.29
N SER A 180 -79.07 -7.22 -18.45
CA SER A 180 -79.87 -7.38 -19.68
C SER A 180 -80.94 -8.45 -19.51
N ALA A 181 -80.58 -9.65 -19.02
CA ALA A 181 -81.51 -10.74 -18.81
C ALA A 181 -82.61 -10.39 -17.79
N LEU A 182 -82.27 -9.64 -16.74
CA LEU A 182 -83.24 -9.14 -15.77
C LEU A 182 -84.27 -8.21 -16.43
N GLU A 183 -83.83 -7.36 -17.36
CA GLU A 183 -84.72 -6.45 -18.07
C GLU A 183 -85.67 -7.21 -19.02
N ASP A 184 -85.16 -8.22 -19.72
CA ASP A 184 -85.99 -9.10 -20.56
C ASP A 184 -87.08 -9.80 -19.72
N VAL A 185 -86.70 -10.39 -18.58
CA VAL A 185 -87.66 -11.06 -17.67
C VAL A 185 -88.70 -10.09 -17.11
N LYS A 186 -88.32 -8.83 -16.81
CA LYS A 186 -89.29 -7.81 -16.39
C LYS A 186 -90.30 -7.50 -17.49
N GLN A 187 -89.85 -7.41 -18.74
CA GLN A 187 -90.73 -7.17 -19.89
C GLN A 187 -91.68 -8.36 -20.11
N GLU A 188 -91.17 -9.59 -20.05
CA GLU A 188 -91.99 -10.81 -20.15
C GLU A 188 -93.03 -10.89 -19.02
N LEU A 189 -92.64 -10.58 -17.78
CA LEU A 189 -93.55 -10.55 -16.64
C LEU A 189 -94.66 -9.51 -16.82
N ALA A 190 -94.32 -8.32 -17.33
CA ALA A 190 -95.30 -7.29 -17.63
C ALA A 190 -96.29 -7.72 -18.72
N ALA A 191 -95.79 -8.37 -19.79
CA ALA A 191 -96.63 -8.93 -20.85
C ALA A 191 -97.54 -10.05 -20.33
N SER A 192 -97.03 -10.92 -19.46
CA SER A 192 -97.80 -12.00 -18.82
C SER A 192 -98.93 -11.44 -17.96
N ARG A 193 -98.65 -10.46 -17.08
CA ARG A 193 -99.67 -9.78 -16.26
C ARG A 193 -100.75 -9.11 -17.10
N LYS A 194 -100.37 -8.45 -18.20
CA LYS A 194 -101.34 -7.86 -19.14
C LYS A 194 -102.24 -8.93 -19.75
N SER A 195 -101.68 -10.07 -20.12
CA SER A 195 -102.42 -11.20 -20.68
C SER A 195 -103.37 -11.83 -19.65
N GLU A 196 -102.92 -11.98 -18.40
CA GLU A 196 -103.73 -12.45 -17.27
C GLU A 196 -104.95 -11.55 -17.03
N LEU A 197 -104.77 -10.23 -16.94
CA LEU A 197 -105.87 -9.27 -16.78
C LEU A 197 -106.88 -9.34 -17.94
N LEU A 198 -106.39 -9.51 -19.17
CA LEU A 198 -107.25 -9.68 -20.34
C LEU A 198 -108.09 -10.96 -20.24
N LEU A 199 -107.48 -12.09 -19.87
CA LEU A 199 -108.18 -13.35 -19.67
C LEU A 199 -109.20 -13.27 -18.52
N GLU A 200 -108.82 -12.66 -17.40
CA GLU A 200 -109.72 -12.45 -16.27
C GLU A 200 -110.95 -11.62 -16.66
N SER A 201 -110.75 -10.55 -17.46
CA SER A 201 -111.85 -9.73 -17.98
C SER A 201 -112.78 -10.52 -18.92
N LYS A 202 -112.22 -11.38 -19.78
CA LYS A 202 -112.99 -12.27 -20.68
C LYS A 202 -113.78 -13.30 -19.88
N TYR A 203 -113.16 -13.91 -18.87
CA TYR A 203 -113.81 -14.86 -17.98
C TYR A 203 -114.97 -14.23 -17.22
N LYS A 204 -114.79 -13.02 -16.64
CA LYS A 204 -115.86 -12.26 -15.97
C LYS A 204 -117.06 -12.03 -16.91
N LYS A 205 -116.81 -11.60 -18.15
CA LYS A 205 -117.86 -11.42 -19.16
C LYS A 205 -118.58 -12.73 -19.50
N LEU A 206 -117.83 -13.82 -19.67
CA LEU A 206 -118.40 -15.12 -19.98
C LEU A 206 -119.27 -15.65 -18.83
N LYS A 207 -118.80 -15.52 -17.59
CA LYS A 207 -119.54 -15.90 -16.38
C LYS A 207 -120.89 -15.17 -16.29
N LEU A 208 -120.92 -13.86 -16.55
CA LEU A 208 -122.16 -13.08 -16.59
C LEU A 208 -123.14 -13.59 -17.65
N LYS A 209 -122.65 -13.94 -18.84
CA LYS A 209 -123.49 -14.54 -19.90
C LYS A 209 -124.09 -15.88 -19.46
N TYR A 210 -123.31 -16.76 -18.83
CA TYR A 210 -123.81 -18.04 -18.33
C TYR A 210 -124.86 -17.86 -17.22
N VAL A 211 -124.62 -16.96 -16.26
CA VAL A 211 -125.60 -16.65 -15.21
C VAL A 211 -126.91 -16.14 -15.82
N TYR A 212 -126.82 -15.26 -16.83
CA TYR A 212 -127.98 -14.74 -17.55
C TYR A 212 -128.75 -15.83 -18.30
N ILE A 213 -128.05 -16.74 -18.99
CA ILE A 213 -128.67 -17.89 -19.68
C ILE A 213 -129.36 -18.82 -18.68
N ILE A 214 -128.72 -19.12 -17.55
CA ILE A 214 -129.31 -19.94 -16.48
C ILE A 214 -130.59 -19.27 -15.93
N LEU A 215 -130.59 -17.95 -15.72
CA LEU A 215 -131.76 -17.18 -15.28
C LEU A 215 -132.92 -17.14 -16.30
N ILE A 216 -132.65 -17.30 -17.60
CA ILE A 216 -133.71 -17.37 -18.63
C ILE A 216 -134.33 -18.77 -18.68
N ILE A 217 -133.54 -19.81 -18.41
CA ILE A 217 -133.96 -21.21 -18.52
C ILE A 217 -134.70 -21.69 -17.25
N MET A 218 -134.42 -21.10 -16.08
CA MET A 218 -135.12 -21.35 -14.81
C MET A 218 -136.37 -20.49 -14.67
#